data_AF-A0A1X1RRK5-F1
#
_entry.id   AF-A0A1X1RRK5-F1
#
_cell.length_a   1.000
_cell.length_b   1.000
_cell.length_c   1.000
_cell.angle_alpha   90.00
_cell.angle_beta   90.00
_cell.angle_gamma   90.00
#
_symmetry.space_group_name_H-M   'P 1'
#
loop_
_entity.id
_entity.type
_entity.pdbx_description
1 polymer ?
#
loop_
_entity_poly.entity_id
_entity_poly.type
_entity_poly.pdbx_seq_one_letter_code
_entity_poly.pdbx_strand_id
1 'polypeptide(L)'
;MSQPINATLDAFIRVAAWYFANPPATWCIARHPAGWCVTAADGTYISSHRSRRDAVANLTDGPYARAHYATLDWYLGYSIDPTMRPLTDAERAAVDEILSWPGY
;
A
#
# COMPACT_ATOMS: atom_id res chain seq x y z
N MET A 1 -22.52 15.63 -20.64
CA MET A 1 -21.40 14.68 -20.58
C MET A 1 -21.14 14.39 -19.11
N SER A 2 -21.62 13.26 -18.60
CA SER A 2 -21.69 12.99 -17.16
C SER A 2 -21.07 11.63 -16.84
N GLN A 3 -19.74 11.52 -16.91
CA GLN A 3 -18.97 10.49 -16.21
C GLN A 3 -17.53 10.97 -15.94
N PRO A 4 -17.24 11.46 -14.72
CA PRO A 4 -15.88 11.37 -14.18
C PRO A 4 -15.77 10.91 -12.71
N ILE A 5 -16.88 10.84 -11.96
CA ILE A 5 -16.84 10.54 -10.50
C ILE A 5 -16.63 9.04 -10.24
N ASN A 6 -17.32 8.15 -10.97
CA ASN A 6 -17.20 6.70 -10.76
C ASN A 6 -15.80 6.16 -11.07
N ALA A 7 -15.19 6.58 -12.18
CA ALA A 7 -13.87 6.06 -12.56
C ALA A 7 -12.77 6.41 -11.54
N THR A 8 -12.90 7.56 -10.87
CA THR A 8 -11.95 8.01 -9.84
C THR A 8 -12.12 7.18 -8.56
N LEU A 9 -13.37 6.93 -8.14
CA LEU A 9 -13.65 6.10 -6.97
C LEU A 9 -13.27 4.63 -7.20
N ASP A 10 -13.52 4.08 -8.38
CA ASP A 10 -13.10 2.72 -8.73
C ASP A 10 -11.57 2.56 -8.69
N ALA A 11 -10.84 3.58 -9.15
CA ALA A 11 -9.37 3.59 -9.07
C ALA A 11 -8.89 3.66 -7.61
N PHE A 12 -9.53 4.51 -6.79
CA PHE A 12 -9.28 4.59 -5.36
C PHE A 12 -9.48 3.23 -4.68
N ILE A 13 -10.62 2.57 -4.92
CA ILE A 13 -10.96 1.25 -4.34
C ILE A 13 -9.89 0.22 -4.70
N ARG A 14 -9.52 0.13 -5.99
CA ARG A 14 -8.50 -0.84 -6.44
C ARG A 14 -7.16 -0.63 -5.75
N VAL A 15 -6.73 0.61 -5.59
CA VAL A 15 -5.46 0.93 -4.93
C VAL A 15 -5.56 0.66 -3.42
N ALA A 16 -6.63 1.10 -2.76
CA ALA A 16 -6.85 0.86 -1.34
C ALA A 16 -6.84 -0.63 -1.00
N ALA A 17 -7.58 -1.44 -1.77
CA ALA A 17 -7.61 -2.89 -1.63
C ALA A 17 -6.21 -3.50 -1.79
N TRP A 18 -5.41 -3.01 -2.75
CA TRP A 18 -4.02 -3.48 -2.92
C TRP A 18 -3.15 -3.19 -1.69
N TYR A 19 -3.28 -1.99 -1.09
CA TYR A 19 -2.53 -1.62 0.11
C TYR A 19 -2.87 -2.51 1.31
N PHE A 20 -4.16 -2.82 1.51
CA PHE A 20 -4.60 -3.72 2.57
C PHE A 20 -4.20 -5.18 2.32
N ALA A 21 -4.14 -5.64 1.07
CA ALA A 21 -3.71 -7.00 0.71
C ALA A 21 -2.21 -7.23 0.80
N ASN A 22 -1.41 -6.18 0.69
CA ASN A 22 0.04 -6.28 0.59
C ASN A 22 0.75 -5.49 1.70
N PRO A 23 0.44 -5.71 3.00
CA PRO A 23 1.16 -5.03 4.07
C PRO A 23 2.64 -5.44 4.06
N PRO A 24 3.57 -4.61 4.54
CA PRO A 24 5.00 -4.92 4.54
C PRO A 24 5.39 -6.29 5.13
N ALA A 25 4.58 -6.81 6.06
CA ALA A 25 4.76 -8.15 6.63
C ALA A 25 4.61 -9.30 5.62
N THR A 26 3.92 -9.10 4.48
CA THR A 26 3.74 -10.13 3.44
C THR A 26 4.74 -10.00 2.29
N TRP A 27 5.59 -8.98 2.31
CA TRP A 27 6.55 -8.75 1.25
C TRP A 27 7.62 -9.84 1.21
N CYS A 28 8.08 -10.15 0.01
CA CYS A 28 9.03 -11.20 -0.29
C CYS A 28 10.39 -10.61 -0.67
N ILE A 29 11.46 -11.34 -0.36
CA ILE A 29 12.82 -11.02 -0.80
C ILE A 29 13.29 -12.10 -1.76
N ALA A 30 13.70 -11.69 -2.96
CA ALA A 30 14.23 -12.57 -3.97
C ALA A 30 15.61 -12.10 -4.46
N ARG A 31 16.45 -13.06 -4.87
CA ARG A 31 17.71 -12.76 -5.56
C ARG A 31 17.42 -12.34 -7.00
N HIS A 32 18.07 -11.29 -7.47
CA HIS A 32 17.98 -10.77 -8.84
C HIS A 32 19.39 -10.56 -9.42
N PRO A 33 19.60 -10.58 -10.75
CA PRO A 33 20.93 -10.33 -11.33
C PRO A 33 21.60 -9.03 -10.85
N ALA A 34 20.80 -7.99 -10.58
CA ALA A 34 21.27 -6.69 -10.08
C ALA A 34 21.44 -6.60 -8.55
N GLY A 35 21.13 -7.66 -7.79
CA GLY A 35 21.19 -7.65 -6.32
C GLY A 35 20.07 -8.43 -5.65
N TRP A 36 19.36 -7.78 -4.73
CA TRP A 36 18.22 -8.32 -4.01
C TRP A 36 17.00 -7.45 -4.22
N CYS A 37 15.86 -8.04 -4.57
CA CYS A 37 14.62 -7.32 -4.77
C CYS A 37 13.65 -7.61 -3.64
N VAL A 38 12.87 -6.60 -3.28
CA VAL A 38 11.71 -6.70 -2.41
C VAL A 38 10.46 -6.56 -3.28
N THR A 39 9.53 -7.49 -3.15
CA THR A 39 8.25 -7.47 -3.86
C THR A 39 7.09 -7.61 -2.89
N ALA A 40 5.93 -7.12 -3.26
CA ALA A 40 4.67 -7.45 -2.60
C ALA A 40 4.34 -8.94 -2.81
N ALA A 41 3.33 -9.44 -2.09
CA ALA A 41 2.92 -10.84 -2.16
C ALA A 41 2.41 -11.23 -3.57
N ASP A 42 1.81 -10.28 -4.27
CA ASP A 42 1.37 -10.45 -5.66
C ASP A 42 2.50 -10.33 -6.71
N GLY A 43 3.75 -10.12 -6.28
CA GLY A 43 4.91 -9.95 -7.14
C GLY A 43 5.19 -8.52 -7.59
N THR A 44 4.38 -7.54 -7.18
CA THR A 44 4.63 -6.11 -7.47
C THR A 44 6.00 -5.70 -6.94
N TYR A 45 6.81 -5.06 -7.78
CA TYR A 45 8.12 -4.56 -7.38
C TYR A 45 8.01 -3.39 -6.40
N ILE A 46 8.80 -3.43 -5.32
CA ILE A 46 8.84 -2.37 -4.31
C ILE A 46 10.20 -1.67 -4.32
N SER A 47 11.28 -2.43 -4.20
CA SER A 47 12.63 -1.86 -4.13
C SER A 47 13.72 -2.87 -4.46
N SER A 48 14.94 -2.38 -4.72
CA SER A 48 16.12 -3.19 -4.97
C SER A 48 17.28 -2.74 -4.11
N HIS A 49 18.09 -3.69 -3.67
CA HIS A 49 19.17 -3.50 -2.70
C HIS A 49 20.43 -4.26 -3.13
N ARG A 50 21.60 -3.73 -2.76
CA ARG A 50 22.88 -4.38 -3.07
C ARG A 50 23.10 -5.64 -2.24
N SER A 51 22.62 -5.66 -0.99
CA SER A 51 22.78 -6.78 -0.06
C SER A 51 21.44 -7.32 0.43
N ARG A 52 21.44 -8.59 0.86
CA ARG A 52 20.25 -9.22 1.48
C ARG A 52 19.88 -8.52 2.79
N ARG A 53 20.89 -8.09 3.53
CA ARG A 53 20.73 -7.41 4.83
C ARG A 53 19.93 -6.12 4.66
N ASP A 54 20.26 -5.32 3.65
CA ASP A 54 19.57 -4.06 3.37
C ASP A 54 18.12 -4.32 2.92
N ALA A 55 17.91 -5.35 2.09
CA ALA A 55 16.57 -5.77 1.69
C ALA A 55 15.70 -6.22 2.89
N VAL A 56 16.28 -6.96 3.84
CA VAL A 56 15.59 -7.37 5.08
C VAL A 56 15.29 -6.17 5.96
N ALA A 57 16.25 -5.27 6.17
CA ALA A 57 16.03 -4.04 6.94
C ALA A 57 14.90 -3.19 6.35
N ASN A 58 14.71 -3.25 5.03
CA ASN A 58 13.65 -2.53 4.35
C ASN A 58 12.23 -3.07 4.62
N LEU A 59 12.08 -4.33 5.06
CA LEU A 59 10.78 -4.94 5.36
C LEU A 59 10.14 -4.37 6.63
N THR A 60 10.96 -3.98 7.61
CA THR A 60 10.46 -3.58 8.94
C THR A 60 10.44 -2.06 9.08
N ASP A 61 11.58 -1.41 8.87
CA ASP A 61 11.80 0.01 9.17
C ASP A 61 12.30 0.80 7.96
N GLY A 62 12.26 0.19 6.77
CA GLY A 62 12.64 0.83 5.53
C GLY A 62 11.75 2.02 5.17
N PRO A 63 12.25 2.96 4.37
CA PRO A 63 11.46 4.09 3.88
C PRO A 63 10.19 3.64 3.16
N TYR A 64 10.24 2.52 2.42
CA TYR A 64 9.08 1.99 1.70
C TYR A 64 8.04 1.38 2.65
N ALA A 65 8.46 0.61 3.66
CA ALA A 65 7.54 0.05 4.65
C ALA A 65 6.85 1.18 5.45
N ARG A 66 7.61 2.19 5.87
CA ARG A 66 7.07 3.38 6.56
C ARG A 66 6.07 4.14 5.70
N ALA A 67 6.37 4.37 4.43
CA ALA A 67 5.44 5.02 3.51
C ALA A 67 4.15 4.21 3.30
N HIS A 68 4.26 2.87 3.24
CA HIS A 68 3.11 1.99 3.13
C HIS A 68 2.21 2.09 4.37
N TYR A 69 2.78 1.97 5.57
CA TYR A 69 2.02 2.10 6.81
C TYR A 69 1.41 3.48 6.99
N ALA A 70 2.13 4.55 6.66
CA ALA A 70 1.56 5.92 6.68
C ALA A 70 0.36 6.06 5.73
N THR A 71 0.38 5.38 4.59
CA THR A 71 -0.75 5.36 3.65
C THR A 71 -1.92 4.54 4.20
N LEU A 72 -1.66 3.43 4.90
CA LEU A 72 -2.69 2.67 5.61
C LEU A 72 -3.32 3.49 6.74
N ASP A 73 -2.52 4.19 7.55
CA ASP A 73 -3.01 5.09 8.59
C ASP A 73 -3.90 6.18 8.00
N TRP A 74 -3.58 6.68 6.80
CA TRP A 74 -4.42 7.63 6.08
C TRP A 74 -5.76 7.02 5.66
N TYR A 75 -5.77 5.83 5.08
CA TYR A 75 -7.02 5.12 4.75
C TYR A 75 -7.89 4.88 5.98
N LEU A 76 -7.28 4.59 7.13
CA LEU A 76 -7.96 4.32 8.40
C LEU A 76 -8.33 5.59 9.17
N GLY A 77 -7.97 6.78 8.68
CA GLY A 77 -8.24 8.05 9.35
C GLY A 77 -7.37 8.35 10.58
N TYR A 78 -6.27 7.62 10.76
CA TYR A 78 -5.29 7.82 11.84
C TYR A 78 -4.10 8.70 11.45
N SER A 79 -3.96 9.07 10.18
CA SER A 79 -2.83 9.89 9.73
C SER A 79 -2.78 11.23 10.46
N ILE A 80 -1.60 11.53 11.00
CA ILE A 80 -1.26 12.82 11.62
C ILE A 80 -0.53 13.75 10.64
N ASP A 81 -0.33 13.32 9.39
CA ASP A 81 0.35 14.12 8.38
C ASP A 81 -0.61 15.20 7.83
N PRO A 82 -0.37 16.49 8.11
CA PRO A 82 -1.26 17.56 7.68
C PRO A 82 -1.23 17.81 6.18
N THR A 83 -0.28 17.21 5.44
CA THR A 83 -0.19 17.34 3.98
C THR A 83 -1.12 16.36 3.26
N MET A 84 -1.59 15.33 3.95
CA MET A 84 -2.55 14.39 3.40
C MET A 84 -3.97 14.97 3.50
N ARG A 85 -4.65 15.09 2.36
CA ARG A 85 -6.05 15.54 2.36
C ARG A 85 -6.93 14.56 3.15
N PRO A 86 -8.03 14.99 3.77
CA PRO A 86 -9.00 14.04 4.31
C PRO A 86 -9.64 13.19 3.20
N LEU A 87 -10.07 11.98 3.57
CA LEU A 87 -10.96 11.17 2.74
C LEU A 87 -12.31 11.86 2.58
N THR A 88 -12.87 11.79 1.37
CA THR A 88 -14.28 12.13 1.14
C THR A 88 -15.19 11.08 1.75
N ASP A 89 -16.48 11.39 1.94
CA ASP A 89 -17.43 10.43 2.51
C ASP A 89 -17.59 9.17 1.65
N ALA A 90 -17.55 9.32 0.32
CA ALA A 90 -17.61 8.19 -0.62
C ALA A 90 -16.37 7.28 -0.51
N GLU A 91 -15.18 7.87 -0.35
CA GLU A 91 -13.94 7.12 -0.15
C GLU A 91 -13.90 6.42 1.20
N ARG A 92 -14.43 7.05 2.25
CA ARG A 92 -14.55 6.43 3.58
C ARG A 92 -15.48 5.22 3.52
N ALA A 93 -16.66 5.37 2.93
CA ALA A 93 -17.60 4.26 2.74
C ALA A 93 -16.98 3.11 1.92
N ALA A 94 -16.17 3.44 0.91
CA ALA A 94 -15.43 2.45 0.12
C ALA A 94 -14.35 1.72 0.93
N VAL A 95 -13.62 2.40 1.82
CA VAL A 95 -12.67 1.76 2.74
C VAL A 95 -13.39 0.82 3.71
N ASP A 96 -14.51 1.27 4.30
CA ASP A 96 -15.32 0.43 5.19
C ASP A 96 -15.83 -0.83 4.47
N GLU A 97 -16.23 -0.71 3.20
CA GLU A 97 -16.61 -1.85 2.36
C GLU A 97 -15.44 -2.82 2.15
N ILE A 98 -14.25 -2.32 1.80
CA ILE A 98 -13.05 -3.16 1.61
C ILE A 98 -12.71 -3.94 2.88
N LEU A 99 -12.76 -3.29 4.04
CA LEU A 99 -12.47 -3.91 5.34
C LEU A 99 -13.52 -4.97 5.74
N SER A 100 -14.69 -4.97 5.09
CA SER A 100 -15.71 -6.00 5.27
C SER A 100 -15.52 -7.23 4.36
N TRP A 101 -14.59 -7.17 3.38
CA TRP A 101 -14.35 -8.29 2.49
C TRP A 101 -13.73 -9.49 3.23
N PRO A 102 -14.16 -10.73 2.93
CA PRO A 102 -13.58 -11.92 3.54
C PRO A 102 -12.12 -12.08 3.10
N GLY A 103 -11.19 -11.99 4.05
CA GLY A 103 -9.75 -12.19 3.79
C GLY A 103 -8.82 -11.11 4.34
N TYR A 104 -9.38 -10.06 4.96
CA TYR A 104 -8.65 -9.09 5.78
C TYR A 104 -8.97 -9.27 7.27
#